data_AF-A0A2W4LFH9-F1
#
_entry.id   AF-A0A2W4LFH9-F1
#
_cell.length_a   1.000
_cell.length_b   1.000
_cell.length_c   1.000
_cell.angle_alpha   90.00
_cell.angle_beta   90.00
_cell.angle_gamma   90.00
#
_symmetry.space_group_name_H-M   'P 1'
#
loop_
_entity.id
_entity.type
_entity.pdbx_description
1 polymer ?
#
loop_
_entity_poly.entity_id
_entity_poly.type
_entity_poly.pdbx_seq_one_letter_code
_entity_poly.pdbx_strand_id
1 'polypeptide(L)' 'MKTIVALGVALVCTLGIAHAQDKKPTAQQEKMKVCNQQAKEKQLKGDERKQFMSECLKKDAKT' A
#
# COMPACT_ATOMS: atom_id res chain seq x y z
N MET A 1 -9.39 -26.50 28.18
CA MET A 1 -8.86 -26.88 29.51
C MET A 1 -7.47 -27.45 29.31
N LYS A 2 -6.49 -26.88 30.01
CA LYS A 2 -5.10 -27.35 30.21
C LYS A 2 -4.33 -27.65 28.90
N THR A 3 -3.41 -26.80 28.47
CA THR A 3 -2.13 -26.62 29.17
C THR A 3 -1.57 -25.21 28.98
N ILE A 4 -1.35 -24.55 30.12
CA ILE A 4 -0.51 -23.37 30.28
C ILE A 4 0.82 -23.89 30.83
N VAL A 5 1.92 -23.70 30.09
CA VAL A 5 3.30 -23.62 30.55
C VAL A 5 4.04 -22.81 29.48
N ALA A 6 4.86 -21.81 29.73
CA ALA A 6 5.06 -20.86 30.80
C ALA A 6 6.11 -19.88 30.21
N LEU A 7 5.97 -18.60 30.55
CA LEU A 7 7.06 -17.64 30.73
C LEU A 7 8.06 -17.42 29.57
N GLY A 8 8.02 -16.21 28.99
CA GLY A 8 9.30 -15.54 28.67
C GLY A 8 9.44 -14.81 27.34
N VAL A 9 8.47 -14.02 26.86
CA VAL A 9 8.78 -12.81 26.08
C VAL A 9 7.78 -11.71 26.46
N ALA A 10 8.02 -11.09 27.62
CA ALA A 10 7.60 -9.72 27.83
C ALA A 10 8.54 -8.83 27.01
N LEU A 11 8.26 -8.67 25.72
CA LEU A 11 8.79 -7.56 24.94
C LEU A 11 7.62 -6.64 24.60
N VAL A 12 7.64 -5.51 25.29
CA VAL A 12 6.80 -4.33 25.08
C VAL A 12 6.65 -4.02 23.58
N CYS A 13 5.48 -4.32 23.04
CA CYS A 13 4.94 -3.75 21.81
C CYS A 13 3.53 -3.19 22.08
N THR A 14 3.37 -2.48 23.21
CA THR A 14 2.33 -1.45 23.28
C THR A 14 2.76 -0.31 22.36
N LEU A 15 1.79 0.32 21.67
CA LEU A 15 1.95 1.36 20.64
C LEU A 15 2.03 0.87 19.18
N GLY A 16 1.30 -0.18 18.84
CA GLY A 16 0.74 -0.32 17.49
C GLY A 16 -0.62 0.36 17.38
N ILE A 17 -0.69 1.69 17.59
CA ILE A 17 -1.90 2.43 17.20
C ILE A 17 -1.96 2.35 15.67
N ALA A 18 -2.74 1.42 15.15
CA ALA A 18 -3.25 1.50 13.80
C ALA A 18 -4.02 2.81 13.69
N HIS A 19 -3.35 3.86 13.19
CA HIS A 19 -3.99 5.09 12.77
C HIS A 19 -4.89 4.76 11.57
N ALA A 20 -6.07 4.19 11.84
CA ALA A 20 -7.22 4.28 10.95
C ALA A 20 -7.75 5.72 11.06
N GLN A 21 -6.98 6.65 10.51
CA GLN A 21 -7.43 8.00 10.26
C GLN A 21 -8.18 7.94 8.95
N ASP A 22 -9.47 8.29 8.95
CA ASP A 22 -10.27 8.60 7.74
C ASP A 22 -9.65 9.82 7.02
N LYS A 23 -8.46 9.64 6.45
CA LYS A 23 -7.84 10.62 5.56
C LYS A 23 -8.45 10.39 4.18
N LYS A 24 -9.12 11.41 3.66
CA LYS A 24 -9.51 11.43 2.25
C LYS A 24 -8.29 11.08 1.40
N PRO A 25 -8.46 10.22 0.39
CA PRO A 25 -7.39 9.90 -0.53
C PRO A 25 -6.75 11.16 -1.09
N THR A 26 -5.42 11.20 -1.08
CA THR A 26 -4.71 12.30 -1.73
C THR A 26 -4.89 12.19 -3.24
N ALA A 27 -4.72 13.30 -3.96
CA ALA A 27 -4.77 13.29 -5.43
C ALA A 27 -3.81 12.26 -6.04
N GLN A 28 -2.66 12.03 -5.40
CA GLN A 28 -1.69 10.99 -5.77
C GLN A 28 -2.26 9.57 -5.63
N GLN A 29 -2.99 9.29 -4.55
CA GLN A 29 -3.58 7.98 -4.29
C GLN A 29 -4.72 7.67 -5.27
N GLU A 30 -5.57 8.66 -5.56
CA GLU A 30 -6.61 8.53 -6.59
C GLU A 30 -6.00 8.28 -7.98
N LYS A 31 -4.95 9.02 -8.33
CA LYS A 31 -4.23 8.82 -9.59
C LYS A 31 -3.60 7.43 -9.69
N MET A 32 -2.97 6.93 -8.62
CA MET A 32 -2.44 5.57 -8.59
C MET A 32 -3.53 4.51 -8.80
N LYS A 33 -4.72 4.70 -8.21
CA LYS A 33 -5.85 3.79 -8.40
C LYS A 33 -6.27 3.74 -9.87
N VAL A 34 -6.41 4.91 -10.50
CA VAL A 34 -6.76 5.02 -11.93
C VAL A 34 -5.69 4.38 -12.82
N CYS A 35 -4.40 4.65 -12.59
CA CYS A 35 -3.32 4.03 -13.35
C CYS A 35 -3.34 2.49 -13.21
N ASN A 36 -3.56 1.95 -12.01
CA ASN A 36 -3.65 0.51 -11.82
C ASN A 36 -4.86 -0.11 -12.53
N GLN A 37 -6.00 0.58 -12.55
CA GLN A 37 -7.18 0.13 -13.26
C GLN A 37 -6.92 0.06 -14.77
N GLN A 38 -6.38 1.13 -15.36
CA GLN A 38 -6.05 1.17 -16.79
C GLN A 38 -5.00 0.12 -17.17
N ALA A 39 -4.01 -0.12 -16.32
CA ALA A 39 -3.02 -1.18 -16.56
C ALA A 39 -3.67 -2.57 -16.62
N LYS A 40 -4.67 -2.84 -15.76
CA LYS A 40 -5.43 -4.10 -15.77
C LYS A 40 -6.33 -4.23 -17.00
N GLU A 41 -7.03 -3.16 -17.37
CA GLU A 41 -7.90 -3.11 -18.56
C GLU A 41 -7.09 -3.35 -19.85
N LYS A 42 -5.89 -2.79 -19.91
CA LYS A 42 -4.92 -3.02 -20.98
C LYS A 42 -4.17 -4.36 -20.86
N GLN A 43 -4.45 -5.13 -19.80
CA GLN A 43 -3.81 -6.40 -19.48
C GLN A 43 -2.27 -6.35 -19.45
N LEU A 44 -1.71 -5.18 -19.10
CA LEU A 44 -0.27 -4.96 -19.07
C LEU A 44 0.36 -5.78 -17.93
N LYS A 45 1.46 -6.46 -18.25
CA LYS A 45 2.23 -7.27 -17.31
C LYS A 45 3.72 -6.99 -17.48
N GLY A 46 4.52 -7.48 -16.54
CA GLY A 46 5.98 -7.35 -16.60
C GLY A 46 6.44 -5.91 -16.79
N ASP A 47 7.36 -5.70 -17.73
CA ASP A 47 7.97 -4.39 -17.98
C ASP A 47 7.01 -3.40 -18.65
N GLU A 48 6.05 -3.87 -19.46
CA GLU A 48 5.03 -3.01 -20.07
C GLU A 48 4.19 -2.30 -19.00
N ARG A 49 3.82 -3.02 -17.93
CA ARG A 49 3.10 -2.41 -16.80
C ARG A 49 3.95 -1.38 -16.07
N LYS A 50 5.25 -1.65 -15.88
CA LYS A 50 6.16 -0.73 -15.17
C LYS A 50 6.36 0.56 -15.96
N GLN A 51 6.56 0.46 -17.27
CA GLN A 51 6.69 1.62 -18.15
C GLN A 51 5.41 2.44 -18.13
N PHE A 52 4.26 1.80 -18.35
CA PHE A 52 2.97 2.46 -18.28
C PHE A 52 2.74 3.16 -16.93
N MET A 53 3.06 2.50 -15.82
CA MET A 53 2.89 3.11 -14.49
C MET A 53 3.80 4.32 -14.30
N SER A 54 5.04 4.24 -14.78
CA SER A 54 6.01 5.35 -14.71
C SER A 54 5.57 6.56 -15.53
N GLU A 55 4.95 6.32 -16.69
CA GLU A 55 4.37 7.36 -17.54
C GLU A 55 3.08 7.93 -16.95
N CYS A 56 2.20 7.07 -16.46
CA CYS A 56 0.92 7.46 -15.87
C CYS A 56 1.11 8.36 -14.63
N LEU A 57 2.15 8.10 -13.84
CA LEU A 57 2.45 8.84 -12.60
C LEU A 57 3.40 10.04 -12.79
N LYS A 58 3.83 10.35 -14.02
CA LYS A 58 4.97 11.24 -14.32
C LYS A 58 4.77 12.76 -14.12
N LYS A 59 3.83 13.20 -13.28
CA LYS A 59 3.68 14.63 -12.90
C LYS A 59 3.94 14.93 -11.44
N ASP A 60 4.04 13.91 -10.59
CA ASP A 60 4.18 14.07 -9.14
C ASP A 60 5.60 13.75 -8.66
N ALA A 61 6.45 13.20 -9.53
CA ALA A 61 7.87 12.95 -9.28
C ALA A 61 8.79 14.14 -9.64
N LYS A 62 8.21 15.27 -10.08
CA LYS A 62 8.95 16.50 -10.42
C LYS A 62 8.36 17.70 -9.68
N THR A 63 8.51 17.68 -8.36
CA THR A 63 8.52 18.84 -7.46
C THR A 63 9.46 18.47 -6.32
#